data_AF-A0A552DY25-F1
#
_entry.id   AF-A0A552DY25-F1
#
_cell.length_a   1.000
_cell.length_b   1.000
_cell.length_c   1.000
_cell.angle_alpha   90.00
_cell.angle_beta   90.00
_cell.angle_gamma   90.00
#
_symmetry.space_group_name_H-M   'P 1'
#
loop_
_entity.id
_entity.type
_entity.pdbx_description
1 polymer ?
#
loop_
_entity_poly.entity_id
_entity_poly.type
_entity_poly.pdbx_seq_one_letter_code
_entity_poly.pdbx_strand_id
1 'polypeptide(L)'
;MNSSLLPIIPAVDDILFNFAQSDDFWANLATAFGTNYDVVKATELRQQWQSRNFSQLPPIEVLSDEVLGTAKGAYAVSTNKIYLSESFLNVAASESLVKVILEEIGHYVDAQINPVDTPGDEGAIFAELVQGNSLDVATLEALREENDQTTIIVNGEIIQVEQANFTGTNGNDNITGTSGDDNIYGLDGNDTLSGLGGNDDIYGGNGNDSLDGGAGNDVLYSDAGNDTINGGSGFDYYRADYSNRTTGLT
;
A
#
# COMPACT_ATOMS: atom_id res chain seq x y z
N MET A 1 -2.64 -1.62 -24.93
CA MET A 1 -1.54 -1.96 -24.00
C MET A 1 -0.52 -0.84 -24.11
N ASN A 2 -0.24 -0.14 -22.99
CA ASN A 2 0.70 0.98 -22.95
C ASN A 2 2.10 0.51 -23.36
N SER A 3 2.84 1.28 -24.16
CA SER A 3 4.20 0.91 -24.63
C SER A 3 5.18 0.67 -23.47
N SER A 4 4.98 1.32 -22.32
CA SER A 4 5.79 1.13 -21.13
C SER A 4 5.62 -0.25 -20.49
N LEU A 5 4.50 -0.94 -20.72
CA LEU A 5 4.26 -2.30 -20.20
C LEU A 5 4.82 -3.40 -21.11
N LEU A 6 5.05 -3.10 -22.39
CA LEU A 6 5.51 -4.09 -23.37
C LEU A 6 6.81 -4.84 -22.96
N PRO A 7 7.83 -4.18 -22.38
CA PRO A 7 9.01 -4.88 -21.88
C PRO A 7 8.84 -5.42 -20.44
N ILE A 8 7.83 -4.97 -19.70
CA ILE A 8 7.66 -5.26 -18.27
C ILE A 8 6.93 -6.58 -18.04
N ILE A 9 5.81 -6.81 -18.76
CA ILE A 9 4.99 -8.02 -18.55
C ILE A 9 5.80 -9.31 -18.77
N PRO A 10 6.62 -9.46 -19.83
CA PRO A 10 7.45 -10.66 -19.98
C PRO A 10 8.45 -10.88 -18.83
N ALA A 11 8.95 -9.80 -18.21
CA ALA A 11 9.86 -9.90 -17.07
C ALA A 11 9.12 -10.39 -15.81
N VAL A 12 7.90 -9.89 -15.57
CA VAL A 12 7.01 -10.38 -14.50
C VAL A 12 6.69 -11.86 -14.71
N ASP A 13 6.31 -12.25 -15.92
CA ASP A 13 6.04 -13.64 -16.29
C ASP A 13 7.25 -14.56 -16.03
N ASP A 14 8.46 -14.12 -16.36
CA ASP A 14 9.69 -14.87 -16.10
C ASP A 14 9.96 -15.05 -14.60
N ILE A 15 9.70 -14.01 -13.78
CA ILE A 15 9.83 -14.08 -12.32
C ILE A 15 8.85 -15.10 -11.74
N LEU A 16 7.57 -14.99 -12.09
CA LEU A 16 6.53 -15.92 -11.63
C LEU A 16 6.78 -17.36 -12.10
N PHE A 17 7.24 -17.54 -13.34
CA PHE A 17 7.67 -18.83 -13.84
C PHE A 17 8.78 -19.43 -12.96
N ASN A 18 9.85 -18.68 -12.69
CA ASN A 18 10.97 -19.15 -11.88
C ASN A 18 10.54 -19.45 -10.44
N PHE A 19 9.73 -18.57 -9.84
CA PHE A 19 9.17 -18.78 -8.51
C PHE A 19 8.37 -20.08 -8.43
N ALA A 20 7.53 -20.38 -9.41
CA ALA A 20 6.74 -21.61 -9.45
C ALA A 20 7.59 -22.89 -9.59
N GLN A 21 8.83 -22.77 -10.11
CA GLN A 21 9.79 -23.88 -10.15
C GLN A 21 10.54 -24.06 -8.83
N SER A 22 10.56 -23.05 -7.95
CA SER A 22 11.34 -23.08 -6.71
C SER A 22 10.88 -24.19 -5.75
N ASP A 23 11.85 -24.82 -5.09
CA ASP A 23 11.58 -25.73 -3.96
C ASP A 23 11.00 -24.96 -2.76
N ASP A 24 11.32 -23.66 -2.64
CA ASP A 24 10.88 -22.78 -1.56
C ASP A 24 9.48 -22.19 -1.80
N PHE A 25 8.79 -22.53 -2.90
CA PHE A 25 7.47 -21.99 -3.25
C PHE A 25 6.47 -22.02 -2.07
N TRP A 26 6.37 -23.15 -1.40
CA TRP A 26 5.44 -23.34 -0.28
C TRP A 26 5.86 -22.57 0.97
N ALA A 27 7.17 -22.49 1.23
CA ALA A 27 7.70 -21.74 2.36
C ALA A 27 7.45 -20.24 2.16
N ASN A 28 7.68 -19.74 0.96
CA ASN A 28 7.47 -18.34 0.61
C ASN A 28 5.99 -17.96 0.64
N LEU A 29 5.08 -18.80 0.12
CA LEU A 29 3.64 -18.56 0.29
C LEU A 29 3.24 -18.55 1.76
N ALA A 30 3.81 -19.44 2.58
CA ALA A 30 3.52 -19.47 4.01
C ALA A 30 4.07 -18.24 4.76
N THR A 31 5.15 -17.64 4.28
CA THR A 31 5.68 -16.38 4.80
C THR A 31 4.82 -15.19 4.40
N ALA A 32 4.34 -15.16 3.15
CA ALA A 32 3.53 -14.09 2.61
C ALA A 32 2.08 -14.09 3.13
N PHE A 33 1.41 -15.25 3.15
CA PHE A 33 -0.05 -15.35 3.35
C PHE A 33 -0.44 -16.25 4.53
N GLY A 34 0.52 -16.47 5.44
CA GLY A 34 0.36 -17.40 6.56
C GLY A 34 0.22 -18.87 6.15
N THR A 35 -0.05 -19.75 7.13
CA THR A 35 -0.08 -21.21 6.90
C THR A 35 -1.48 -21.78 6.63
N ASN A 36 -2.51 -20.94 6.65
CA ASN A 36 -3.93 -21.36 6.63
C ASN A 36 -4.63 -20.96 5.33
N TYR A 37 -4.02 -21.26 4.18
CA TYR A 37 -4.60 -21.03 2.84
C TYR A 37 -5.07 -22.32 2.15
N ASP A 38 -5.86 -22.17 1.08
CA ASP A 38 -6.31 -23.24 0.20
C ASP A 38 -5.15 -23.78 -0.66
N VAL A 39 -4.53 -24.85 -0.16
CA VAL A 39 -3.40 -25.54 -0.81
C VAL A 39 -3.78 -26.11 -2.19
N VAL A 40 -5.05 -26.45 -2.43
CA VAL A 40 -5.49 -26.98 -3.73
C VAL A 40 -5.40 -25.88 -4.78
N LYS A 41 -5.98 -24.71 -4.50
CA LYS A 41 -5.89 -23.55 -5.40
C LYS A 41 -4.45 -23.07 -5.59
N ALA A 42 -3.66 -23.02 -4.52
CA ALA A 42 -2.23 -22.68 -4.61
C ALA A 42 -1.46 -23.67 -5.51
N THR A 43 -1.81 -24.97 -5.47
CA THR A 43 -1.24 -25.99 -6.37
C THR A 43 -1.62 -25.74 -7.82
N GLU A 44 -2.88 -25.39 -8.09
CA GLU A 44 -3.35 -25.09 -9.45
C GLU A 44 -2.65 -23.86 -10.03
N LEU A 45 -2.52 -22.77 -9.24
CA LEU A 45 -1.77 -21.58 -9.62
C LEU A 45 -0.31 -21.93 -9.96
N ARG A 46 0.36 -22.70 -9.09
CA ARG A 46 1.74 -23.15 -9.33
C ARG A 46 1.87 -23.89 -10.66
N GLN A 47 0.98 -24.85 -10.93
CA GLN A 47 1.02 -25.65 -12.16
C GLN A 47 0.81 -24.78 -13.42
N GLN A 48 -0.09 -23.81 -13.35
CA GLN A 48 -0.31 -22.86 -14.44
C GLN A 48 0.97 -22.06 -14.73
N TRP A 49 1.59 -21.47 -13.70
CA TRP A 49 2.80 -20.68 -13.86
C TRP A 49 4.00 -21.51 -14.32
N GLN A 50 4.15 -22.76 -13.83
CA GLN A 50 5.16 -23.71 -14.33
C GLN A 50 5.02 -24.00 -15.83
N SER A 51 3.82 -23.90 -16.37
CA SER A 51 3.55 -24.07 -17.81
C SER A 51 3.61 -22.76 -18.62
N ARG A 52 4.01 -21.64 -17.98
CA ARG A 52 3.93 -20.26 -18.53
C ARG A 52 2.52 -19.88 -18.96
N ASN A 53 1.52 -20.42 -18.27
CA ASN A 53 0.14 -20.01 -18.45
C ASN A 53 -0.21 -18.94 -17.42
N PHE A 54 -0.22 -17.68 -17.86
CA PHE A 54 -0.57 -16.51 -17.04
C PHE A 54 -1.95 -15.94 -17.40
N SER A 55 -2.78 -16.70 -18.14
CA SER A 55 -4.08 -16.20 -18.61
C SER A 55 -5.10 -15.94 -17.50
N GLN A 56 -4.83 -16.44 -16.29
CA GLN A 56 -5.67 -16.21 -15.10
C GLN A 56 -5.25 -14.95 -14.33
N LEU A 57 -4.08 -14.38 -14.61
CA LEU A 57 -3.68 -13.11 -13.99
C LEU A 57 -4.67 -12.01 -14.39
N PRO A 58 -5.02 -11.10 -13.45
CA PRO A 58 -5.90 -9.98 -13.75
C PRO A 58 -5.36 -9.12 -14.89
N PRO A 59 -6.23 -8.57 -15.77
CA PRO A 59 -5.81 -7.57 -16.72
C PRO A 59 -5.34 -6.30 -15.99
N ILE A 60 -4.32 -5.66 -16.56
CA ILE A 60 -3.80 -4.38 -16.08
C ILE A 60 -4.47 -3.23 -16.84
N GLU A 61 -5.08 -2.31 -16.10
CA GLU A 61 -5.61 -1.05 -16.58
C GLU A 61 -4.83 0.13 -16.00
N VAL A 62 -4.75 1.22 -16.77
CA VAL A 62 -4.05 2.44 -16.33
C VAL A 62 -5.11 3.48 -16.01
N LEU A 63 -5.03 4.06 -14.81
CA LEU A 63 -5.92 5.12 -14.36
C LEU A 63 -5.10 6.38 -14.07
N SER A 64 -5.75 7.54 -14.17
CA SER A 64 -5.14 8.81 -13.76
C SER A 64 -5.00 8.88 -12.25
N ASP A 65 -4.03 9.66 -11.77
CA ASP A 65 -3.83 9.91 -10.34
C ASP A 65 -5.04 10.58 -9.67
N GLU A 66 -5.89 11.28 -10.43
CA GLU A 66 -7.17 11.79 -9.90
C GLU A 66 -8.08 10.65 -9.39
N VAL A 67 -7.92 9.44 -9.93
CA VAL A 67 -8.73 8.26 -9.59
C VAL A 67 -8.02 7.37 -8.58
N LEU A 68 -6.71 7.14 -8.74
CA LEU A 68 -5.92 6.30 -7.83
C LEU A 68 -5.31 7.05 -6.64
N GLY A 69 -5.45 8.37 -6.59
CA GLY A 69 -4.80 9.20 -5.58
C GLY A 69 -3.27 9.08 -5.68
N THR A 70 -2.65 8.72 -4.57
CA THR A 70 -1.20 8.51 -4.45
C THR A 70 -0.78 7.06 -4.74
N ALA A 71 -1.72 6.14 -4.94
CA ALA A 71 -1.42 4.72 -5.15
C ALA A 71 -0.69 4.50 -6.48
N LYS A 72 0.38 3.71 -6.44
CA LYS A 72 1.18 3.35 -7.63
C LYS A 72 0.55 2.19 -8.39
N GLY A 73 -0.08 1.27 -7.66
CA GLY A 73 -0.84 0.14 -8.15
C GLY A 73 -2.04 -0.12 -7.23
N ALA A 74 -2.98 -0.94 -7.71
CA ALA A 74 -4.02 -1.53 -6.87
C ALA A 74 -4.67 -2.75 -7.51
N TYR A 75 -4.92 -3.80 -6.75
CA TYR A 75 -5.73 -4.94 -7.16
C TYR A 75 -7.16 -4.84 -6.63
N ALA A 76 -8.12 -4.79 -7.54
CA ALA A 76 -9.53 -4.77 -7.19
C ALA A 76 -10.16 -6.16 -7.25
N VAL A 77 -10.45 -6.76 -6.10
CA VAL A 77 -11.16 -8.04 -5.97
C VAL A 77 -12.53 -8.01 -6.68
N SER A 78 -13.27 -6.90 -6.59
CA SER A 78 -14.62 -6.75 -7.12
C SER A 78 -14.70 -6.87 -8.64
N THR A 79 -13.66 -6.41 -9.34
CA THR A 79 -13.58 -6.40 -10.81
C THR A 79 -12.56 -7.39 -11.35
N ASN A 80 -11.76 -7.99 -10.47
CA ASN A 80 -10.61 -8.82 -10.79
C ASN A 80 -9.69 -8.12 -11.79
N LYS A 81 -9.23 -6.91 -11.45
CA LYS A 81 -8.31 -6.11 -12.26
C LYS A 81 -7.18 -5.55 -11.42
N ILE A 82 -6.04 -5.34 -12.07
CA ILE A 82 -4.93 -4.55 -11.52
C ILE A 82 -5.00 -3.17 -12.17
N TYR A 83 -4.92 -2.12 -11.36
CA TYR A 83 -4.83 -0.75 -11.79
C TYR A 83 -3.41 -0.24 -11.54
N LEU A 84 -2.87 0.56 -12.46
CA LEU A 84 -1.61 1.27 -12.28
C LEU A 84 -1.81 2.76 -12.49
N SER A 85 -1.12 3.58 -11.70
CA SER A 85 -1.10 5.03 -11.89
C SER A 85 -0.43 5.39 -13.22
N GLU A 86 -1.07 6.28 -13.98
CA GLU A 86 -0.52 6.83 -15.22
C GLU A 86 0.78 7.60 -14.97
N SER A 87 0.85 8.43 -13.92
CA SER A 87 2.07 9.19 -13.64
C SER A 87 3.20 8.26 -13.21
N PHE A 88 2.91 7.27 -12.37
CA PHE A 88 3.87 6.26 -11.96
C PHE A 88 4.43 5.52 -13.17
N LEU A 89 3.57 5.06 -14.08
CA LEU A 89 3.98 4.36 -15.30
C LEU A 89 4.89 5.19 -16.23
N ASN A 90 4.76 6.51 -16.18
CA ASN A 90 5.54 7.42 -17.01
C ASN A 90 6.93 7.75 -16.44
N VAL A 91 7.13 7.61 -15.12
CA VAL A 91 8.36 8.04 -14.45
C VAL A 91 9.15 6.91 -13.80
N ALA A 92 8.50 5.78 -13.50
CA ALA A 92 9.11 4.68 -12.77
C ALA A 92 10.17 3.93 -13.58
N ALA A 93 11.22 3.50 -12.89
CA ALA A 93 12.17 2.54 -13.45
C ALA A 93 11.51 1.17 -13.66
N SER A 94 12.04 0.37 -14.58
CA SER A 94 11.50 -0.96 -14.87
C SER A 94 11.47 -1.87 -13.64
N GLU A 95 12.47 -1.78 -12.76
CA GLU A 95 12.51 -2.54 -11.50
C GLU A 95 11.35 -2.16 -10.56
N SER A 96 11.04 -0.87 -10.45
CA SER A 96 9.93 -0.38 -9.62
C SER A 96 8.57 -0.80 -10.20
N LEU A 97 8.43 -0.78 -11.53
CA LEU A 97 7.21 -1.26 -12.21
C LEU A 97 7.00 -2.77 -12.01
N VAL A 98 8.07 -3.56 -12.14
CA VAL A 98 8.02 -5.00 -11.89
C VAL A 98 7.60 -5.26 -10.44
N LYS A 99 8.23 -4.57 -9.47
CA LYS A 99 7.89 -4.74 -8.06
C LYS A 99 6.42 -4.45 -7.77
N VAL A 100 5.91 -3.30 -8.19
CA VAL A 100 4.49 -2.93 -7.99
C VAL A 100 3.55 -3.93 -8.68
N ILE A 101 3.84 -4.37 -9.91
CA ILE A 101 2.98 -5.37 -10.56
C ILE A 101 2.99 -6.70 -9.81
N LEU A 102 4.14 -7.14 -9.29
CA LEU A 102 4.22 -8.38 -8.50
C LEU A 102 3.49 -8.26 -7.17
N GLU A 103 3.50 -7.08 -6.57
CA GLU A 103 2.74 -6.73 -5.36
C GLU A 103 1.24 -6.87 -5.61
N GLU A 104 0.72 -6.27 -6.68
CA GLU A 104 -0.69 -6.43 -7.06
C GLU A 104 -1.07 -7.87 -7.46
N ILE A 105 -0.12 -8.63 -8.00
CA ILE A 105 -0.33 -10.07 -8.25
C ILE A 105 -0.36 -10.84 -6.93
N GLY A 106 0.41 -10.42 -5.93
CA GLY A 106 0.37 -10.96 -4.57
C GLY A 106 -1.03 -10.86 -3.98
N HIS A 107 -1.66 -9.68 -4.08
CA HIS A 107 -3.06 -9.47 -3.67
C HIS A 107 -4.05 -10.35 -4.39
N TYR A 108 -3.87 -10.50 -5.70
CA TYR A 108 -4.68 -11.43 -6.47
C TYR A 108 -4.53 -12.86 -5.96
N VAL A 109 -3.30 -13.31 -5.72
CA VAL A 109 -3.00 -14.66 -5.23
C VAL A 109 -3.63 -14.87 -3.87
N ASP A 110 -3.43 -13.94 -2.94
CA ASP A 110 -4.01 -13.99 -1.60
C ASP A 110 -5.53 -14.12 -1.67
N ALA A 111 -6.20 -13.24 -2.41
CA ALA A 111 -7.65 -13.29 -2.62
C ALA A 111 -8.15 -14.61 -3.25
N GLN A 112 -7.29 -15.34 -3.99
CA GLN A 112 -7.65 -16.67 -4.51
C GLN A 112 -7.55 -17.76 -3.43
N ILE A 113 -6.46 -17.76 -2.65
CA ILE A 113 -6.08 -18.90 -1.80
C ILE A 113 -6.46 -18.68 -0.33
N ASN A 114 -6.53 -17.45 0.12
CA ASN A 114 -6.85 -17.04 1.48
C ASN A 114 -7.94 -15.95 1.45
N PRO A 115 -9.22 -16.32 1.39
CA PRO A 115 -10.31 -15.35 1.28
C PRO A 115 -10.58 -14.58 2.58
N VAL A 116 -9.89 -14.91 3.68
CA VAL A 116 -9.95 -14.15 4.93
C VAL A 116 -8.66 -13.36 4.99
N ASP A 117 -8.77 -12.10 4.61
CA ASP A 117 -7.70 -11.13 4.69
C ASP A 117 -7.31 -10.93 6.16
N THR A 118 -6.09 -11.35 6.50
CA THR A 118 -5.50 -11.21 7.83
C THR A 118 -4.42 -10.13 7.76
N PRO A 119 -4.31 -9.24 8.77
CA PRO A 119 -3.22 -8.26 8.80
C PRO A 119 -1.86 -8.91 8.57
N GLY A 120 -1.13 -8.45 7.55
CA GLY A 120 0.17 -9.00 7.15
C GLY A 120 0.14 -9.97 5.95
N ASP A 121 -0.99 -10.14 5.27
CA ASP A 121 -1.13 -10.92 4.03
C ASP A 121 -0.75 -10.07 2.79
N GLU A 122 0.47 -9.52 2.82
CA GLU A 122 0.84 -8.42 1.94
C GLU A 122 1.29 -8.88 0.54
N GLY A 123 0.78 -8.17 -0.47
CA GLY A 123 1.34 -8.22 -1.81
C GLY A 123 2.82 -7.86 -1.82
N ALA A 124 3.24 -6.93 -0.95
CA ALA A 124 4.62 -6.45 -0.88
C ALA A 124 5.59 -7.55 -0.42
N ILE A 125 5.20 -8.38 0.57
CA ILE A 125 5.99 -9.54 1.01
C ILE A 125 6.11 -10.55 -0.13
N PHE A 126 5.00 -10.82 -0.82
CA PHE A 126 5.01 -11.70 -1.98
C PHE A 126 5.97 -11.19 -3.06
N ALA A 127 5.91 -9.90 -3.41
CA ALA A 127 6.75 -9.28 -4.43
C ALA A 127 8.25 -9.46 -4.15
N GLU A 128 8.66 -9.35 -2.88
CA GLU A 128 10.05 -9.59 -2.47
C GLU A 128 10.44 -11.07 -2.61
N LEU A 129 9.59 -11.97 -2.10
CA LEU A 129 9.88 -13.40 -2.07
C LEU A 129 9.88 -14.05 -3.44
N VAL A 130 9.00 -13.62 -4.37
CA VAL A 130 8.99 -14.16 -5.74
C VAL A 130 10.20 -13.74 -6.55
N GLN A 131 10.80 -12.60 -6.21
CA GLN A 131 12.07 -12.16 -6.79
C GLN A 131 13.29 -12.88 -6.17
N GLY A 132 13.06 -13.73 -5.16
CA GLY A 132 14.10 -14.50 -4.47
C GLY A 132 14.84 -13.73 -3.38
N ASN A 133 14.30 -12.58 -2.96
CA ASN A 133 14.89 -11.80 -1.89
C ASN A 133 14.66 -12.50 -0.54
N SER A 134 15.67 -12.46 0.33
CA SER A 134 15.54 -12.91 1.72
C SER A 134 15.17 -11.72 2.59
N LEU A 135 14.08 -11.84 3.32
CA LEU A 135 13.61 -10.82 4.26
C LEU A 135 14.14 -11.13 5.65
N ASP A 136 14.84 -10.18 6.26
CA ASP A 136 15.12 -10.27 7.69
C ASP A 136 13.86 -9.99 8.52
N VAL A 137 13.90 -10.33 9.80
CA VAL A 137 12.72 -10.18 10.67
C VAL A 137 12.23 -8.74 10.72
N ALA A 138 13.13 -7.76 10.75
CA ALA A 138 12.74 -6.35 10.84
C ALA A 138 12.02 -5.89 9.57
N THR A 139 12.51 -6.28 8.39
CA THR A 139 11.90 -5.96 7.11
C THR A 139 10.56 -6.68 6.95
N LEU A 140 10.48 -7.94 7.37
CA LEU A 140 9.24 -8.71 7.30
C LEU A 140 8.16 -8.11 8.21
N GLU A 141 8.49 -7.72 9.44
CA GLU A 141 7.53 -7.08 10.34
C GLU A 141 7.13 -5.69 9.81
N ALA A 142 8.06 -4.90 9.26
CA ALA A 142 7.74 -3.60 8.68
C ALA A 142 6.79 -3.72 7.46
N LEU A 143 6.98 -4.74 6.61
CA LEU A 143 6.07 -5.00 5.51
C LEU A 143 4.69 -5.44 6.02
N ARG A 144 4.62 -6.30 7.05
CA ARG A 144 3.34 -6.72 7.65
C ARG A 144 2.54 -5.58 8.30
N GLU A 145 3.24 -4.53 8.72
CA GLU A 145 2.63 -3.32 9.27
C GLU A 145 2.10 -2.39 8.17
N GLU A 146 2.46 -2.60 6.90
CA GLU A 146 2.01 -1.81 5.73
C GLU A 146 0.58 -2.16 5.26
N ASN A 147 -0.20 -2.91 6.06
CA ASN A 147 -1.55 -3.41 5.75
C ASN A 147 -2.64 -2.31 5.65
N ASP A 148 -2.33 -1.24 4.93
CA ASP A 148 -3.11 -0.03 4.78
C ASP A 148 -4.07 -0.25 3.60
N GLN A 149 -5.12 -1.05 3.79
CA GLN A 149 -6.18 -1.15 2.78
C GLN A 149 -7.11 0.05 2.87
N THR A 150 -7.30 0.74 1.76
CA THR A 150 -8.33 1.77 1.62
C THR A 150 -9.28 1.49 0.46
N THR A 151 -10.52 1.98 0.59
CA THR A 151 -11.56 1.84 -0.42
C THR A 151 -11.67 3.10 -1.28
N ILE A 152 -11.42 2.98 -2.59
CA ILE A 152 -11.78 4.02 -3.58
C ILE A 152 -13.01 3.57 -4.37
N ILE A 153 -13.80 4.54 -4.86
CA ILE A 153 -14.96 4.26 -5.72
C ILE A 153 -14.66 4.69 -7.14
N VAL A 154 -14.59 3.73 -8.06
CA VAL A 154 -14.38 3.99 -9.49
C VAL A 154 -15.61 3.54 -10.26
N ASN A 155 -16.28 4.49 -10.92
CA ASN A 155 -17.53 4.24 -11.66
C ASN A 155 -18.66 3.59 -10.83
N GLY A 156 -18.66 3.81 -9.50
CA GLY A 156 -19.64 3.22 -8.58
C GLY A 156 -19.25 1.83 -8.05
N GLU A 157 -18.06 1.34 -8.40
CA GLU A 157 -17.49 0.10 -7.88
C GLU A 157 -16.47 0.41 -6.79
N ILE A 158 -16.58 -0.31 -5.67
CA ILE A 158 -15.61 -0.27 -4.59
C ILE A 158 -14.36 -1.05 -5.02
N ILE A 159 -13.22 -0.38 -4.95
CA ILE A 159 -11.88 -0.92 -5.15
C ILE A 159 -11.16 -0.81 -3.81
N GLN A 160 -10.64 -1.92 -3.31
CA GLN A 160 -9.61 -1.87 -2.26
C GLN A 160 -8.28 -1.56 -2.94
N VAL A 161 -7.54 -0.58 -2.44
CA VAL A 161 -6.18 -0.25 -2.86
C VAL A 161 -5.29 -0.36 -1.63
N GLU A 162 -4.08 -0.92 -1.80
CA GLU A 162 -3.03 -0.73 -0.81
C GLU A 162 -2.60 0.73 -0.85
N GLN A 163 -2.58 1.34 0.32
CA GLN A 163 -2.23 2.70 0.52
C GLN A 163 -0.78 2.75 0.99
N ALA A 164 0.05 3.47 0.25
CA ALA A 164 1.32 3.89 0.81
C ALA A 164 1.05 5.01 1.81
N ASN A 165 1.75 5.00 2.96
CA ASN A 165 1.94 6.14 3.85
C ASN A 165 1.96 7.47 3.05
N PHE A 166 1.12 8.43 3.41
CA PHE A 166 1.18 9.73 2.75
C PHE A 166 2.32 10.53 3.33
N THR A 167 3.40 10.70 2.57
CA THR A 167 4.53 11.53 2.99
C THR A 167 4.63 12.76 2.12
N GLY A 168 4.61 13.93 2.76
CA GLY A 168 4.85 15.23 2.17
C GLY A 168 6.31 15.46 1.81
N THR A 169 6.66 16.72 1.62
CA THR A 169 7.98 17.21 1.30
C THR A 169 8.49 18.11 2.42
N ASN A 170 9.66 18.74 2.27
CA ASN A 170 10.09 19.80 3.20
C ASN A 170 9.46 21.16 2.85
N GLY A 171 8.32 21.16 2.17
CA GLY A 171 7.59 22.34 1.69
C GLY A 171 6.20 22.41 2.32
N ASN A 172 5.37 23.35 1.89
CA ASN A 172 3.99 23.38 2.37
C ASN A 172 3.14 22.42 1.53
N ASP A 173 2.62 21.37 2.16
CA ASP A 173 1.90 20.29 1.50
C ASP A 173 0.40 20.31 1.84
N ASN A 174 -0.41 19.77 0.93
CA ASN A 174 -1.83 19.53 1.16
C ASN A 174 -2.11 18.07 0.85
N ILE A 175 -2.33 17.30 1.92
CA ILE A 175 -2.46 15.86 1.89
C ILE A 175 -3.83 15.51 2.43
N THR A 176 -4.57 14.73 1.65
CA THR A 176 -5.85 14.17 2.06
C THR A 176 -5.74 12.66 1.99
N GLY A 177 -6.00 12.05 3.13
CA GLY A 177 -6.17 10.64 3.37
C GLY A 177 -7.43 10.08 2.75
N THR A 178 -7.94 9.01 3.33
CA THR A 178 -8.98 8.18 2.76
C THR A 178 -10.04 7.80 3.78
N SER A 179 -10.96 6.91 3.42
CA SER A 179 -11.95 6.41 4.38
C SER A 179 -11.47 5.20 5.19
N GLY A 180 -10.19 4.83 5.08
CA GLY A 180 -9.53 3.78 5.87
C GLY A 180 -8.46 4.38 6.79
N ASP A 181 -7.93 3.54 7.68
CA ASP A 181 -6.91 3.93 8.66
C ASP A 181 -5.63 4.39 7.92
N ASP A 182 -5.25 5.67 8.03
CA ASP A 182 -4.16 6.27 7.29
C ASP A 182 -2.94 6.62 8.17
N ASN A 183 -1.74 6.50 7.61
CA ASN A 183 -0.53 7.13 8.14
C ASN A 183 -0.15 8.35 7.28
N ILE A 184 -0.17 9.56 7.87
CA ILE A 184 0.08 10.82 7.16
C ILE A 184 1.25 11.57 7.80
N TYR A 185 2.24 12.00 7.00
CA TYR A 185 3.44 12.73 7.42
C TYR A 185 3.62 14.01 6.61
N GLY A 186 3.52 15.18 7.25
CA GLY A 186 3.75 16.50 6.64
C GLY A 186 5.23 16.83 6.42
N LEU A 187 6.08 16.49 7.41
CA LEU A 187 7.52 16.80 7.49
C LEU A 187 7.82 18.26 7.90
N ASP A 188 8.58 19.00 7.10
CA ASP A 188 8.86 20.42 7.37
C ASP A 188 7.94 21.25 6.48
N GLY A 189 7.24 22.25 6.99
CA GLY A 189 6.25 22.91 6.14
C GLY A 189 5.31 23.84 6.88
N ASN A 190 4.17 24.12 6.26
CA ASN A 190 2.97 24.60 6.93
C ASN A 190 1.87 23.82 6.23
N ASP A 191 1.61 22.64 6.75
CA ASP A 191 0.93 21.61 6.00
C ASP A 191 -0.56 21.59 6.31
N THR A 192 -1.35 21.09 5.37
CA THR A 192 -2.77 20.81 5.55
C THR A 192 -2.98 19.32 5.37
N LEU A 193 -3.23 18.61 6.46
CA LEU A 193 -3.32 17.15 6.52
C LEU A 193 -4.72 16.76 7.00
N SER A 194 -5.39 15.85 6.27
CA SER A 194 -6.74 15.37 6.60
C SER A 194 -6.81 13.85 6.48
N GLY A 195 -7.18 13.11 7.52
CA GLY A 195 -7.38 11.65 7.47
C GLY A 195 -8.68 11.25 6.77
N LEU A 196 -9.77 11.95 7.06
CA LEU A 196 -11.16 11.71 6.59
C LEU A 196 -11.88 10.63 7.40
N GLY A 197 -11.58 9.35 7.28
CA GLY A 197 -12.22 8.34 8.11
C GLY A 197 -11.38 7.08 8.20
N GLY A 198 -11.56 6.30 9.25
CA GLY A 198 -10.51 5.37 9.69
C GLY A 198 -9.92 5.86 11.01
N ASN A 199 -9.06 5.07 11.62
CA ASN A 199 -8.25 5.47 12.77
C ASN A 199 -6.89 5.93 12.26
N ASP A 200 -6.69 7.25 12.18
CA ASP A 200 -5.57 7.81 11.44
C ASP A 200 -4.41 8.20 12.37
N ASP A 201 -3.18 7.96 11.93
CA ASP A 201 -1.94 8.44 12.54
C ASP A 201 -1.40 9.63 11.71
N ILE A 202 -1.64 10.86 12.17
CA ILE A 202 -1.32 12.09 11.43
C ILE A 202 -0.18 12.86 12.11
N TYR A 203 0.95 13.03 11.42
CA TYR A 203 2.14 13.74 11.85
C TYR A 203 2.31 15.04 11.06
N GLY A 204 2.03 16.19 11.69
CA GLY A 204 2.26 17.52 11.10
C GLY A 204 3.73 17.80 10.85
N GLY A 205 4.60 17.48 11.82
CA GLY A 205 6.02 17.80 11.76
C GLY A 205 6.31 19.25 12.17
N ASN A 206 7.35 19.87 11.59
CA ASN A 206 7.73 21.24 11.92
C ASN A 206 6.98 22.22 11.04
N GLY A 207 6.35 23.24 11.63
CA GLY A 207 5.56 24.14 10.80
C GLY A 207 4.55 24.94 11.57
N ASN A 208 3.59 25.53 10.86
CA ASN A 208 2.29 25.82 11.46
C ASN A 208 1.29 25.00 10.65
N ASP A 209 0.90 23.86 11.20
CA ASP A 209 0.16 22.85 10.44
C ASP A 209 -1.33 22.89 10.76
N SER A 210 -2.13 22.37 9.84
CA SER A 210 -3.57 22.18 10.01
C SER A 210 -3.86 20.69 9.88
N LEU A 211 -4.18 20.05 10.99
CA LEU A 211 -4.42 18.60 11.08
C LEU A 211 -5.91 18.33 11.35
N ASP A 212 -6.52 17.49 10.53
CA ASP A 212 -7.91 17.01 10.69
C ASP A 212 -7.91 15.48 10.69
N GLY A 213 -8.26 14.84 11.80
CA GLY A 213 -8.34 13.38 11.92
C GLY A 213 -9.47 12.86 11.04
N GLY A 214 -10.70 13.19 11.41
CA GLY A 214 -11.86 12.89 10.58
C GLY A 214 -12.81 12.00 11.35
N ALA A 215 -13.08 10.79 10.87
CA ALA A 215 -14.02 9.87 11.50
C ALA A 215 -13.35 8.57 11.92
N GLY A 216 -13.13 8.39 13.21
CA GLY A 216 -12.53 7.20 13.81
C GLY A 216 -11.78 7.61 15.07
N ASN A 217 -10.86 6.78 15.56
CA ASN A 217 -10.09 7.12 16.75
C ASN A 217 -8.68 7.51 16.33
N ASP A 218 -8.45 8.81 16.19
CA ASP A 218 -7.25 9.30 15.51
C ASP A 218 -6.13 9.64 16.51
N VAL A 219 -4.89 9.57 16.06
CA VAL A 219 -3.73 10.05 16.79
C VAL A 219 -3.03 11.12 15.98
N LEU A 220 -3.05 12.34 16.50
CA LEU A 220 -2.47 13.51 15.86
C LEU A 220 -1.19 13.92 16.60
N TYR A 221 -0.12 14.12 15.85
CA TYR A 221 1.20 14.53 16.32
C TYR A 221 1.56 15.86 15.66
N SER A 222 2.04 16.82 16.46
CA SER A 222 2.67 18.02 15.92
C SER A 222 3.93 18.38 16.72
N ASP A 223 4.93 18.92 16.03
CA ASP A 223 6.17 19.39 16.65
C ASP A 223 6.09 20.90 16.93
N ALA A 224 7.18 21.64 16.72
CA ALA A 224 7.23 23.06 17.04
C ALA A 224 6.41 23.87 16.01
N GLY A 225 5.36 24.52 16.48
CA GLY A 225 4.48 25.27 15.59
C GLY A 225 3.34 25.98 16.29
N ASN A 226 2.58 26.77 15.54
CA ASN A 226 1.23 27.17 15.93
C ASN A 226 0.24 26.34 15.10
N ASP A 227 0.00 25.11 15.55
CA ASP A 227 -0.81 24.17 14.80
C ASP A 227 -2.30 24.34 15.12
N THR A 228 -3.13 24.06 14.12
CA THR A 228 -4.58 23.92 14.25
C THR A 228 -4.92 22.45 14.15
N ILE A 229 -5.62 21.92 15.14
CA ILE A 229 -5.85 20.48 15.27
C ILE A 229 -7.32 20.22 15.53
N ASN A 230 -7.90 19.37 14.70
CA ASN A 230 -9.24 18.85 14.82
C ASN A 230 -9.17 17.31 14.85
N GLY A 231 -9.56 16.68 15.96
CA GLY A 231 -9.65 15.23 16.01
C GLY A 231 -10.83 14.68 15.21
N GLY A 232 -11.86 15.50 14.97
CA GLY A 232 -13.07 15.05 14.29
C GLY A 232 -13.99 14.24 15.21
N SER A 233 -14.52 13.12 14.73
CA SER A 233 -15.48 12.28 15.44
C SER A 233 -14.87 10.96 15.89
N GLY A 234 -14.84 10.72 17.20
CA GLY A 234 -14.42 9.46 17.81
C GLY A 234 -13.64 9.74 19.09
N PHE A 235 -12.71 8.86 19.45
CA PHE A 235 -11.82 9.05 20.59
C PHE A 235 -10.40 9.35 20.15
N ASP A 236 -10.08 10.64 20.10
CA ASP A 236 -8.83 11.10 19.51
C ASP A 236 -7.78 11.42 20.55
N TYR A 237 -6.53 11.17 20.21
CA TYR A 237 -5.36 11.53 20.98
C TYR A 237 -4.56 12.60 20.24
N TYR A 238 -4.19 13.67 20.95
CA TYR A 238 -3.23 14.64 20.45
C TYR A 238 -1.95 14.56 21.28
N ARG A 239 -0.81 14.44 20.61
CA ARG A 239 0.52 14.51 21.22
C ARG A 239 1.33 15.64 20.60
N ALA A 240 1.75 16.57 21.45
CA ALA A 240 2.69 17.61 21.07
C ALA A 240 4.09 17.31 21.62
N ASP A 241 5.12 17.37 20.79
CA ASP A 241 6.52 17.33 21.25
C ASP A 241 7.10 18.75 21.38
N TYR A 242 7.27 19.17 22.63
CA TYR A 242 7.84 20.47 22.98
C TYR A 242 9.22 20.37 23.62
N SER A 243 9.93 19.26 23.44
CA SER A 243 11.27 19.01 24.00
C SER A 243 12.30 20.08 23.62
N ASN A 244 12.10 20.76 22.48
CA ASN A 244 12.96 21.83 22.00
C ASN A 244 12.58 23.25 22.50
N ARG A 245 11.50 23.41 23.29
CA ARG A 245 11.09 24.72 23.81
C ARG A 245 11.93 25.12 25.01
N THR A 246 12.38 26.38 25.03
CA THR A 246 13.11 26.99 26.14
C THR A 246 12.20 27.56 27.24
N THR A 247 10.89 27.47 27.07
CA THR A 247 9.87 27.93 28.02
C THR A 247 8.86 26.83 28.27
N GLY A 248 8.43 26.65 29.51
CA GLY A 248 7.47 25.61 29.90
C GLY A 248 6.09 25.78 29.24
N LEU A 249 5.34 24.68 29.19
CA LEU A 249 3.94 24.65 28.77
C LEU A 249 3.10 25.36 29.83
N THR A 250 2.32 26.35 29.42
CA THR A 250 1.42 27.13 30.29
C THR A 250 -0.01 27.04 29.79
#